data_AF-A0A088QYE7-F1
#
_entry.id   AF-A0A088QYE7-F1
#
_cell.length_a   1.000
_cell.length_b   1.000
_cell.length_c   1.000
_cell.angle_alpha   90.00
_cell.angle_beta   90.00
_cell.angle_gamma   90.00
#
_symmetry.space_group_name_H-M   'P 1'
#
loop_
_entity.id
_entity.type
_entity.pdbx_description
1 polymer ?
#
loop_
_entity_poly.entity_id
_entity_poly.type
_entity_poly.pdbx_seq_one_letter_code
_entity_poly.pdbx_strand_id
1 'polypeptide(L)'
;MSENPADTPAAHTDNTNGAEHSQQAAAVSPFEVRTPTGTDDPLSSAEIEQYRKEINRLDGLIIDAIQRRTAISKAVGKTRLGSGGTRLVHGREVQIINEFRDALGPEGPAIASALLRMGRGRLG
;
A
#
# COMPACT_ATOMS: atom_id res chain seq x y z
N MET A 1 -41.26 38.68 -15.73
CA MET A 1 -41.10 37.76 -16.88
C MET A 1 -40.02 38.27 -17.80
N SER A 2 -38.88 37.57 -17.91
CA SER A 2 -38.17 37.24 -19.16
C SER A 2 -36.86 36.51 -18.84
N GLU A 3 -36.94 35.19 -19.05
CA GLU A 3 -35.96 34.15 -19.37
C GLU A 3 -34.43 34.39 -19.22
N ASN A 4 -33.80 33.52 -18.41
CA ASN A 4 -32.44 32.98 -18.57
C ASN A 4 -32.57 31.72 -19.49
N PRO A 5 -31.57 31.13 -20.20
CA PRO A 5 -30.15 30.99 -19.80
C PRO A 5 -29.10 30.98 -20.95
N ALA A 6 -27.82 31.20 -20.64
CA ALA A 6 -26.72 30.84 -21.54
C ALA A 6 -25.65 30.02 -20.79
N ASP A 7 -25.64 28.77 -21.21
CA ASP A 7 -24.74 27.67 -20.92
C ASP A 7 -23.30 27.96 -21.38
N THR A 8 -22.31 27.53 -20.60
CA THR A 8 -21.01 27.08 -21.15
C THR A 8 -20.45 25.98 -20.24
N PRO A 9 -20.17 24.77 -20.79
CA PRO A 9 -19.74 23.61 -20.03
C PRO A 9 -18.21 23.39 -20.03
N ALA A 10 -17.82 22.33 -19.30
CA ALA A 10 -16.55 21.59 -19.28
C ALA A 10 -15.44 22.13 -18.35
N ALA A 11 -15.13 21.49 -17.21
CA ALA A 11 -14.54 20.15 -17.02
C ALA A 11 -13.07 20.06 -17.47
N HIS A 12 -12.16 20.15 -16.49
CA HIS A 12 -10.86 19.47 -16.52
C HIS A 12 -10.46 19.10 -15.09
N THR A 13 -11.09 18.06 -14.55
CA THR A 13 -10.43 17.25 -13.52
C THR A 13 -9.61 16.22 -14.29
N ASP A 14 -8.32 16.49 -14.37
CA ASP A 14 -7.32 15.61 -14.92
C ASP A 14 -7.36 14.28 -14.14
N ASN A 15 -7.92 13.26 -14.77
CA ASN A 15 -8.12 11.95 -14.16
C ASN A 15 -6.86 11.11 -14.36
N THR A 16 -5.73 11.57 -13.81
CA THR A 16 -4.42 10.91 -13.90
C THR A 16 -4.26 9.73 -12.93
N ASN A 17 -5.18 9.55 -11.98
CA ASN A 17 -5.13 8.48 -10.98
C ASN A 17 -5.44 7.06 -11.51
N GLY A 18 -6.06 6.93 -12.69
CA GLY A 18 -6.46 5.64 -13.25
C GLY A 18 -5.30 4.82 -13.81
N ALA A 19 -4.31 5.49 -14.41
CA ALA A 19 -3.19 4.82 -15.10
C ALA A 19 -2.16 4.23 -14.12
N GLU A 20 -1.89 4.90 -13.00
CA GLU A 20 -0.92 4.44 -12.01
C GLU A 20 -1.42 3.19 -11.25
N HIS A 21 -2.70 3.17 -10.84
CA HIS A 21 -3.30 1.98 -10.21
C HIS A 21 -3.32 0.76 -11.13
N SER A 22 -3.51 0.98 -12.44
CA SER A 22 -3.57 -0.09 -13.44
C SER A 22 -2.23 -0.84 -13.59
N GLN A 23 -1.10 -0.13 -13.50
CA GLN A 23 0.23 -0.75 -13.56
C GLN A 23 0.61 -1.45 -12.24
N GLN A 24 0.14 -0.94 -11.10
CA GLN A 24 0.36 -1.56 -9.80
C GLN A 24 -0.40 -2.89 -9.65
N ALA A 25 -1.63 -2.96 -10.17
CA ALA A 25 -2.45 -4.18 -10.21
C ALA A 25 -1.83 -5.29 -11.07
N ALA A 26 -1.06 -4.93 -12.12
CA ALA A 26 -0.42 -5.90 -12.99
C ALA A 26 0.69 -6.72 -12.30
N ALA A 27 1.35 -6.16 -11.27
CA ALA A 27 2.41 -6.86 -10.53
C ALA A 27 1.87 -7.94 -9.58
N VAL A 28 0.64 -7.75 -9.08
CA VAL A 28 -0.08 -8.71 -8.25
C VAL A 28 -1.12 -9.40 -9.13
N SER A 29 -0.66 -10.30 -10.00
CA SER A 29 -1.55 -11.08 -10.86
C SER A 29 -2.56 -11.87 -10.03
N PRO A 30 -3.83 -11.99 -10.47
CA PRO A 30 -4.85 -12.72 -9.73
C PRO A 30 -4.48 -14.20 -9.65
N PHE A 31 -4.30 -14.70 -8.43
CA PHE A 31 -4.21 -16.12 -8.14
C PHE A 31 -5.59 -16.60 -7.69
N GLU A 32 -6.14 -17.63 -8.35
CA GLU A 32 -7.46 -18.16 -7.99
C GLU A 32 -7.36 -18.98 -6.71
N VAL A 33 -7.87 -18.39 -5.62
CA VAL A 33 -7.92 -19.03 -4.31
C VAL A 33 -9.18 -19.87 -4.21
N ARG A 34 -8.99 -21.19 -4.16
CA ARG A 34 -9.98 -22.19 -3.78
C ARG A 34 -9.97 -22.33 -2.26
N THR A 35 -11.15 -22.19 -1.67
CA THR A 35 -11.37 -22.43 -0.25
C THR A 35 -12.03 -23.80 -0.06
N PRO A 36 -11.34 -24.79 0.55
CA PRO A 36 -11.95 -26.05 0.97
C PRO A 36 -13.20 -25.81 1.82
N THR A 37 -14.35 -26.38 1.43
CA THR A 37 -15.63 -26.13 2.12
C THR A 37 -16.01 -27.21 3.14
N GLY A 38 -15.13 -28.16 3.43
CA GLY A 38 -15.39 -29.24 4.37
C GLY A 38 -14.23 -30.22 4.50
N THR A 39 -14.37 -31.20 5.40
CA THR A 39 -13.34 -32.23 5.66
C THR A 39 -13.10 -33.18 4.48
N ASP A 40 -14.09 -33.32 3.60
CA ASP A 40 -14.06 -34.25 2.46
C ASP A 40 -13.55 -33.61 1.15
N ASP A 41 -13.13 -32.35 1.20
CA ASP A 41 -12.58 -31.61 0.05
C ASP A 41 -11.23 -30.96 0.42
N PRO A 42 -10.21 -31.75 0.82
CA PRO A 42 -8.89 -31.19 1.10
C PRO A 42 -8.22 -30.70 -0.20
N LEU A 43 -7.37 -29.67 -0.08
CA LEU A 43 -6.42 -29.36 -1.14
C LEU A 43 -5.48 -30.56 -1.34
N SER A 44 -5.24 -30.92 -2.59
CA SER A 44 -4.22 -31.91 -2.96
C SER A 44 -2.81 -31.38 -2.63
N SER A 45 -1.84 -32.28 -2.50
CA SER A 45 -0.44 -31.89 -2.27
C SER A 45 0.11 -30.98 -3.37
N ALA A 46 -0.31 -31.20 -4.63
CA ALA A 46 0.10 -30.38 -5.77
C ALA A 46 -0.49 -28.95 -5.70
N GLU A 47 -1.76 -28.81 -5.31
CA GLU A 47 -2.37 -27.50 -5.07
C GLU A 47 -1.66 -26.76 -3.94
N ILE A 48 -1.41 -27.43 -2.79
CA ILE A 48 -0.70 -26.81 -1.66
C ILE A 48 0.69 -26.31 -2.09
N GLU A 49 1.40 -27.07 -2.93
CA GLU A 49 2.71 -26.65 -3.45
C GLU A 49 2.60 -25.40 -4.34
N GLN A 50 1.56 -25.30 -5.17
CA GLN A 50 1.30 -24.10 -5.99
C GLN A 50 1.00 -22.88 -5.11
N TYR A 51 0.19 -23.02 -4.07
CA TYR A 51 -0.13 -21.92 -3.14
C TYR A 51 1.13 -21.43 -2.43
N ARG A 52 2.01 -22.34 -2.00
CA ARG A 52 3.29 -21.96 -1.38
C ARG A 52 4.20 -21.22 -2.34
N LYS A 53 4.28 -21.64 -3.60
CA LYS A 53 5.04 -20.93 -4.64
C LYS A 53 4.51 -19.51 -4.82
N GLU A 54 3.20 -19.34 -4.82
CA GLU A 54 2.57 -18.03 -4.94
C GLU A 54 2.82 -17.15 -3.71
N ILE A 55 2.69 -17.70 -2.50
CA ILE A 55 3.05 -16.98 -1.26
C ILE A 55 4.50 -16.49 -1.33
N ASN A 56 5.45 -17.36 -1.72
CA ASN A 56 6.85 -16.97 -1.84
C ASN A 56 7.07 -15.85 -2.88
N ARG A 57 6.32 -15.86 -3.99
CA ARG A 57 6.35 -14.80 -5.00
C ARG A 57 5.86 -13.47 -4.39
N LEU A 58 4.73 -13.49 -3.70
CA LEU A 58 4.15 -12.31 -3.03
C LEU A 58 5.07 -11.78 -1.94
N ASP A 59 5.69 -12.65 -1.15
CA ASP A 59 6.67 -12.28 -0.13
C ASP A 59 7.87 -11.53 -0.74
N GLY A 60 8.37 -12.00 -1.89
CA GLY A 60 9.41 -11.31 -2.65
C GLY A 60 9.00 -9.88 -3.03
N LEU A 61 7.79 -9.71 -3.57
CA LEU A 61 7.26 -8.40 -3.94
C LEU A 61 7.09 -7.47 -2.72
N ILE A 62 6.62 -8.01 -1.59
CA ILE A 62 6.47 -7.27 -0.34
C ILE A 62 7.85 -6.81 0.16
N ILE A 63 8.85 -7.69 0.16
CA ILE A 63 10.22 -7.37 0.59
C ILE A 63 10.80 -6.25 -0.27
N ASP A 64 10.72 -6.35 -1.60
CA ASP A 64 11.23 -5.34 -2.52
C ASP A 64 10.55 -3.98 -2.32
N ALA A 65 9.23 -3.98 -2.17
CA ALA A 65 8.45 -2.77 -1.89
C ALA A 65 8.86 -2.13 -0.55
N ILE A 66 9.05 -2.93 0.50
CA ILE A 66 9.47 -2.44 1.82
C ILE A 66 10.88 -1.85 1.77
N GLN A 67 11.81 -2.50 1.08
CA GLN A 67 13.18 -1.99 0.91
C GLN A 67 13.17 -0.63 0.20
N ARG A 68 12.44 -0.52 -0.91
CA ARG A 68 12.29 0.74 -1.67
C ARG A 68 11.63 1.84 -0.83
N ARG A 69 10.53 1.54 -0.15
CA ARG A 69 9.85 2.47 0.77
C ARG A 69 10.79 2.97 1.87
N THR A 70 11.61 2.07 2.42
CA THR A 70 12.59 2.40 3.47
C THR A 70 13.66 3.35 2.94
N ALA A 71 14.21 3.12 1.74
CA ALA A 71 15.19 4.00 1.12
C ALA A 71 14.62 5.42 0.89
N ILE A 72 13.40 5.51 0.37
CA ILE A 72 12.69 6.78 0.15
C ILE A 72 12.45 7.50 1.49
N SER A 73 11.96 6.79 2.50
CA SER A 73 11.71 7.38 3.82
C SER A 73 12.97 7.95 4.46
N LYS A 74 14.11 7.25 4.33
CA LYS A 74 15.42 7.74 4.79
C LYS A 74 15.86 8.99 4.03
N ALA A 75 15.68 9.03 2.70
CA ALA A 75 16.03 10.20 1.89
C ALA A 75 15.22 11.44 2.32
N VAL A 76 13.91 11.30 2.47
CA VAL A 76 13.02 12.38 2.96
C VAL A 76 13.47 12.86 4.35
N GLY A 77 13.75 11.93 5.27
CA GLY A 77 14.22 12.26 6.61
C GLY A 77 15.55 13.04 6.62
N LYS A 78 16.50 12.68 5.74
CA LYS A 78 17.76 13.42 5.57
C LYS A 78 17.54 14.83 5.05
N THR A 79 16.70 15.00 4.02
CA THR A 79 16.39 16.31 3.46
C THR A 79 15.79 17.24 4.51
N ARG A 80 14.81 16.76 5.28
CA ARG A 80 14.17 17.58 6.34
C ARG A 80 15.17 18.05 7.40
N LEU A 81 16.08 17.17 7.80
CA LEU A 81 17.13 17.50 8.76
C LEU A 81 18.10 18.54 8.18
N GLY A 82 18.47 18.40 6.91
CA GLY A 82 19.31 19.36 6.19
C GLY A 82 18.68 20.75 6.05
N SER A 83 17.34 20.84 6.03
CA SER A 83 16.59 22.09 5.98
C SER A 83 16.25 22.67 7.37
N GLY A 84 16.83 22.15 8.46
CA GLY A 84 16.55 22.61 9.84
C GLY A 84 15.20 22.19 10.40
N GLY A 85 14.48 21.31 9.69
CA GLY A 85 13.22 20.72 10.17
C GLY A 85 13.46 19.54 11.11
N THR A 86 12.38 19.11 11.78
CA THR A 86 12.42 17.88 12.58
C THR A 86 12.65 16.67 11.68
N ARG A 87 13.16 15.55 12.23
CA ARG A 87 13.25 14.30 11.47
C ARG A 87 11.87 13.66 11.25
N LEU A 88 10.90 13.93 12.13
CA LEU A 88 9.60 13.25 12.21
C LEU A 88 8.44 14.24 12.17
N VAL A 89 7.31 13.83 11.57
CA VAL A 89 6.04 14.56 11.62
C VAL A 89 5.00 13.63 12.24
N HIS A 90 4.68 13.87 13.51
CA HIS A 90 3.76 13.02 14.27
C HIS A 90 2.42 12.83 13.55
N GLY A 91 1.84 13.90 13.00
CA GLY A 91 0.59 13.83 12.25
C GLY A 91 0.64 12.90 11.04
N ARG A 92 1.77 12.86 10.30
CA ARG A 92 1.92 11.96 9.15
C ARG A 92 2.07 10.51 9.59
N GLU A 93 2.73 10.25 10.71
CA GLU A 93 2.87 8.89 11.24
C GLU A 93 1.52 8.32 11.68
N VAL A 94 0.71 9.12 12.38
CA VAL A 94 -0.66 8.75 12.77
C VAL A 94 -1.51 8.45 11.54
N GLN A 95 -1.41 9.28 10.49
CA GLN A 95 -2.13 9.04 9.24
C GLN A 95 -1.76 7.70 8.59
N ILE A 96 -0.46 7.37 8.52
CA ILE A 96 0.01 6.08 7.96
C ILE A 96 -0.50 4.90 8.78
N ILE A 97 -0.49 5.02 10.12
CA ILE A 97 -1.00 3.96 11.00
C ILE A 97 -2.50 3.72 10.77
N ASN A 98 -3.28 4.79 10.64
CA ASN A 98 -4.71 4.70 10.35
C ASN A 98 -4.96 4.06 8.98
N GLU A 99 -4.22 4.49 7.95
CA GLU A 99 -4.33 3.92 6.60
C GLU A 99 -4.08 2.40 6.58
N PHE A 100 -3.05 1.94 7.29
CA PHE A 100 -2.78 0.50 7.41
C PHE A 100 -3.84 -0.23 8.24
N ARG A 101 -4.38 0.38 9.29
CA ARG A 101 -5.49 -0.19 10.07
C ARG A 101 -6.73 -0.37 9.22
N ASP A 102 -7.06 0.64 8.41
CA ASP A 102 -8.27 0.62 7.61
C ASP A 102 -8.15 -0.42 6.47
N ALA A 103 -6.93 -0.63 5.94
CA ALA A 103 -6.67 -1.60 4.88
C ALA A 103 -6.45 -3.06 5.37
N LEU A 104 -5.78 -3.25 6.52
CA LEU A 104 -5.32 -4.57 7.01
C LEU A 104 -5.97 -4.98 8.33
N GLY A 105 -6.87 -4.15 8.87
CA GLY A 105 -7.56 -4.42 10.13
C GLY A 105 -6.63 -4.35 11.35
N PRO A 106 -6.82 -5.24 12.35
CA PRO A 106 -6.11 -5.19 13.63
C PRO A 106 -4.58 -5.25 13.53
N GLU A 107 -4.04 -5.92 12.51
CA GLU A 107 -2.59 -6.07 12.31
C GLU A 107 -1.94 -4.85 11.65
N GLY A 108 -2.75 -3.99 11.02
CA GLY A 108 -2.29 -2.81 10.28
C GLY A 108 -1.37 -1.88 11.08
N PRO A 109 -1.76 -1.44 12.29
CA PRO A 109 -0.91 -0.59 13.13
C PRO A 109 0.47 -1.18 13.45
N ALA A 110 0.56 -2.50 13.67
CA ALA A 110 1.83 -3.17 13.98
C ALA A 110 2.76 -3.17 12.76
N ILE A 111 2.21 -3.45 11.57
CA ILE A 111 2.95 -3.41 10.30
C ILE A 111 3.42 -1.99 10.00
N ALA A 112 2.52 -1.00 10.07
CA ALA A 112 2.88 0.41 9.87
C ALA A 112 4.00 0.86 10.82
N SER A 113 3.90 0.48 12.10
CA SER A 113 4.90 0.81 13.11
C SER A 113 6.27 0.19 12.78
N ALA A 114 6.31 -1.04 12.27
CA ALA A 114 7.55 -1.66 11.81
C ALA A 114 8.18 -0.87 10.65
N LEU A 115 7.38 -0.52 9.63
CA LEU A 115 7.86 0.24 8.47
C LEU A 115 8.35 1.65 8.84
N LEU A 116 7.68 2.32 9.77
CA LEU A 116 8.12 3.64 10.27
C LEU A 116 9.48 3.55 10.97
N ARG A 117 9.69 2.53 11.83
CA ARG A 117 10.99 2.29 12.49
C ARG A 117 12.11 2.02 11.49
N MET A 118 11.85 1.27 10.42
CA MET A 118 12.84 1.00 9.37
C MET A 118 13.31 2.28 8.65
N GLY A 119 12.39 3.21 8.39
CA GLY A 119 12.68 4.47 7.68
C GLY A 119 13.39 5.52 8.54
N ARG A 120 13.02 5.67 9.81
CA ARG A 120 13.54 6.75 10.67
C ARG A 120 14.66 6.36 11.63
N GLY A 121 14.89 5.06 11.83
CA GLY A 121 15.72 4.52 12.91
C GLY A 121 14.91 4.27 14.19
N ARG A 122 15.54 3.64 15.20
CA ARG A 122 14.92 3.48 16.53
C ARG A 122 14.82 4.85 17.20
N LEU A 123 13.67 5.14 17.81
CA LEU A 123 13.58 6.20 18.81
C LEU A 123 14.44 5.72 19.98
N GLY A 124 15.56 6.40 20.20
CA GLY A 124 16.33 6.26 21.43
C GLY A 124 15.60 6.90 22.59
#